data_AF-A0A7W2L5K6-F1
#
_entry.id   AF-A0A7W2L5K6-F1
#
_cell.length_a   1.000
_cell.length_b   1.000
_cell.length_c   1.000
_cell.angle_alpha   90.00
_cell.angle_beta   90.00
_cell.angle_gamma   90.00
#
_symmetry.space_group_name_H-M   'P 1'
#
loop_
_entity.id
_entity.type
_entity.pdbx_description
1 polymer ?
#
loop_
_entity_poly.entity_id
_entity_poly.type
_entity_poly.pdbx_seq_one_letter_code
_entity_poly.pdbx_strand_id
1 'polypeptide(L)'
;MKRYIILLCCLLGAPVQSAEDTLRIKALQRCGDLLGDGSQQWCLRSEGLGPRMPALWLGGHRLAQNGIERQGDTLRFTLQRAEQRSAPLWLETDGRTSNPVWLTRQRSHVVAAGPREVARNMDGLTTYLDLVSLLIEEKHDGLEEAGRIADKYGAKVVGAIPALNVYQLRLPVTDLVQRDAMILRMGAEVSVDAVIVEESAPERGEEGGARSTQVIDQADEWAANRFIDALYFYQRRIPASKVPVQPIRVGVIEREVDFDAPAFKGYRGGCEQGRACLYARDGGSAESHGTHVAGILAAQGEGVAGGFLSGLGQPSPGFEVIVERNSDAGITANIAASVNLVEDGVRVLNWSWGIHRTGARNIQGDEVDSLVRSGLAMSGYEELLEEFFLWLRAKHPDVVVVNSAGNGASWSGTDEYRLPSSFVTEQLLVVGGHQRGDKAVAVESPEHVRKRHSSNIDRRVDVSAAACIRPAASSEAHCGTSYATPLVTATVAAMLSINPALTPEQVRMLLRRSALTLGHEQDFEAMDAEDLTAPILPSERDATLNHPDLGRSARLDMQRALDLAVQSRDRVR
;
A
#
# COMPACT_ATOMS: atom_id res chain seq x y z
N MET A 1 5.75 52.55 59.89
CA MET A 1 6.97 53.06 59.21
C MET A 1 7.08 52.37 57.86
N LYS A 2 6.95 53.11 56.74
CA LYS A 2 7.94 53.22 55.63
C LYS A 2 8.45 51.86 55.12
N ARG A 3 8.21 51.43 53.87
CA ARG A 3 8.50 52.11 52.60
C ARG A 3 7.94 51.35 51.39
N TYR A 4 7.61 52.13 50.37
CA TYR A 4 7.29 51.78 48.98
C TYR A 4 8.45 51.07 48.26
N ILE A 5 8.14 50.11 47.37
CA ILE A 5 8.81 49.92 46.09
C ILE A 5 7.72 49.60 45.05
N ILE A 6 7.51 50.53 44.11
CA ILE A 6 6.75 50.34 42.88
C ILE A 6 7.74 49.78 41.85
N LEU A 7 7.51 48.56 41.36
CA LEU A 7 8.26 48.02 40.22
C LEU A 7 7.37 48.06 38.97
N LEU A 8 7.83 48.85 38.00
CA LEU A 8 7.22 49.05 36.69
C LEU A 8 7.51 47.80 35.82
N CYS A 9 6.50 46.96 35.58
CA CYS A 9 6.65 45.85 34.63
C CYS A 9 6.52 46.37 33.19
N CYS A 10 7.63 46.35 32.46
CA CYS A 10 7.67 46.51 31.01
C CYS A 10 6.94 45.34 30.34
N LEU A 11 5.85 45.66 29.62
CA LEU A 11 5.22 44.76 28.65
C LEU A 11 6.16 44.60 27.45
N LEU A 12 7.03 43.60 27.51
CA LEU A 12 7.70 43.06 26.33
C LEU A 12 6.68 42.24 25.54
N GLY A 13 6.41 42.66 24.31
CA GLY A 13 5.58 41.93 23.37
C GLY A 13 6.08 40.49 23.23
N ALA A 14 5.14 39.54 23.31
CA ALA A 14 5.41 38.17 22.93
C ALA A 14 5.92 38.16 21.47
N PRO A 15 6.94 37.35 21.13
CA PRO A 15 7.32 37.18 19.75
C PRO A 15 6.11 36.64 19.00
N VAL A 16 5.74 37.30 17.91
CA VAL A 16 4.86 36.73 16.89
C VAL A 16 5.54 35.44 16.47
N GLN A 17 4.96 34.32 16.89
CA GLN A 17 5.38 33.00 16.47
C GLN A 17 5.35 33.03 14.94
N SER A 18 6.54 32.92 14.34
CA SER A 18 6.67 32.76 12.89
C SER A 18 5.68 31.67 12.48
N ALA A 19 4.81 31.96 11.52
CA ALA A 19 3.99 30.94 10.90
C ALA A 19 4.93 29.93 10.24
N GLU A 20 5.35 28.93 11.01
CA GLU A 20 6.22 27.84 10.57
C GLU A 20 5.58 27.14 9.36
N ASP A 21 6.43 26.46 8.60
CA ASP A 21 6.20 25.93 7.26
C ASP A 21 5.14 24.79 7.19
N THR A 22 3.90 25.07 7.59
CA THR A 22 2.83 24.11 7.90
C THR A 22 1.85 23.84 6.76
N LEU A 23 2.10 24.33 5.53
CA LEU A 23 1.16 24.11 4.43
C LEU A 23 1.10 22.62 4.07
N ARG A 24 -0.01 21.93 4.34
CA ARG A 24 -0.18 20.49 4.07
C ARG A 24 -1.51 20.17 3.42
N ILE A 25 -1.53 19.26 2.45
CA ILE A 25 -2.76 18.64 1.96
C ILE A 25 -3.06 17.43 2.85
N LYS A 26 -4.12 17.54 3.65
CA LYS A 26 -4.57 16.50 4.59
C LYS A 26 -5.59 15.57 3.94
N ALA A 27 -6.37 16.06 2.98
CA ALA A 27 -7.33 15.24 2.25
C ALA A 27 -7.53 15.74 0.81
N LEU A 28 -7.83 14.81 -0.08
CA LEU A 28 -8.24 15.03 -1.46
C LEU A 28 -9.24 13.93 -1.84
N GLN A 29 -10.46 14.30 -2.19
CA GLN A 29 -11.52 13.36 -2.56
C GLN A 29 -12.36 13.93 -3.70
N ARG A 30 -12.94 13.05 -4.53
CA ARG A 30 -14.01 13.46 -5.45
C ARG A 30 -15.21 13.91 -4.62
N CYS A 31 -15.90 14.95 -5.08
CA CYS A 31 -17.14 15.41 -4.50
C CYS A 31 -18.11 15.85 -5.60
N GLY A 32 -19.38 16.05 -5.26
CA GLY A 32 -20.42 16.29 -6.26
C GLY A 32 -20.89 15.00 -6.92
N ASP A 33 -21.01 14.99 -8.25
CA ASP A 33 -21.41 13.80 -9.01
C ASP A 33 -20.25 12.81 -9.16
N LEU A 34 -20.35 11.69 -8.45
CA LEU A 34 -19.34 10.63 -8.40
C LEU A 34 -19.47 9.65 -9.57
N LEU A 35 -20.69 9.51 -10.12
CA LEU A 35 -21.05 8.54 -11.15
C LEU A 35 -21.01 9.15 -12.56
N GLY A 36 -21.20 10.46 -12.65
CA GLY A 36 -21.14 11.20 -13.90
C GLY A 36 -19.77 11.12 -14.55
N ASP A 37 -19.78 10.94 -15.85
CA ASP A 37 -18.56 10.82 -16.63
C ASP A 37 -17.95 12.18 -17.00
N GLY A 38 -18.67 13.27 -16.73
CA GLY A 38 -18.43 14.64 -17.16
C GLY A 38 -17.27 15.36 -16.46
N SER A 39 -17.53 16.59 -16.03
CA SER A 39 -16.60 17.33 -15.19
C SER A 39 -16.45 16.68 -13.82
N GLN A 40 -15.22 16.49 -13.34
CA GLN A 40 -14.99 15.95 -12.01
C GLN A 40 -14.78 17.09 -11.02
N GLN A 41 -15.57 17.11 -9.97
CA GLN A 41 -15.40 18.04 -8.87
C GLN A 41 -14.59 17.37 -7.75
N TRP A 42 -13.68 18.15 -7.18
CA TRP A 42 -12.73 17.71 -6.16
C TRP A 42 -12.82 18.61 -4.95
N CYS A 43 -12.74 17.99 -3.79
CA CYS A 43 -12.70 18.63 -2.50
C CYS A 43 -11.35 18.32 -1.85
N LEU A 44 -10.57 19.36 -1.60
CA LEU A 44 -9.24 19.30 -0.99
C LEU A 44 -9.31 19.99 0.37
N ARG A 45 -8.86 19.30 1.42
CA ARG A 45 -8.66 19.89 2.75
C ARG A 45 -7.19 20.04 3.02
N SER A 46 -6.80 21.20 3.52
CA SER A 46 -5.40 21.52 3.82
C SER A 46 -5.24 22.18 5.17
N GLU A 47 -4.05 22.06 5.75
CA GLU A 47 -3.62 22.75 6.95
C GLU A 47 -2.66 23.89 6.55
N GLY A 48 -2.59 24.96 7.35
CA GLY A 48 -1.64 26.06 7.13
C GLY A 48 -2.01 27.04 6.02
N LEU A 49 -3.26 27.00 5.52
CA LEU A 49 -3.75 27.98 4.55
C LEU A 49 -3.88 29.37 5.17
N GLY A 50 -3.08 30.33 4.69
CA GLY A 50 -3.24 31.75 5.03
C GLY A 50 -4.51 32.36 4.41
N PRO A 51 -4.80 33.65 4.63
CA PRO A 51 -6.03 34.29 4.12
C PRO A 51 -6.05 34.46 2.59
N ARG A 52 -4.90 34.33 1.91
CA ARG A 52 -4.79 34.45 0.46
C ARG A 52 -5.21 33.16 -0.25
N MET A 53 -5.77 33.31 -1.45
CA MET A 53 -6.08 32.17 -2.31
C MET A 53 -4.78 31.49 -2.77
N PRO A 54 -4.56 30.19 -2.48
CA PRO A 54 -3.34 29.51 -2.92
C PRO A 54 -3.34 29.32 -4.44
N ALA A 55 -2.15 29.15 -5.02
CA ALA A 55 -1.99 28.57 -6.34
C ALA A 55 -2.14 27.05 -6.23
N LEU A 56 -2.98 26.47 -7.09
CA LEU A 56 -3.18 25.04 -7.22
C LEU A 56 -2.47 24.57 -8.48
N TRP A 57 -1.51 23.66 -8.33
CA TRP A 57 -0.73 23.11 -9.43
C TRP A 57 -1.19 21.69 -9.71
N LEU A 58 -1.30 21.31 -10.99
CA LEU A 58 -1.60 19.96 -11.45
C LEU A 58 -0.65 19.61 -12.59
N GLY A 59 0.20 18.60 -12.40
CA GLY A 59 1.16 18.14 -13.41
C GLY A 59 2.07 19.26 -13.94
N GLY A 60 2.53 20.16 -13.06
CA GLY A 60 3.36 21.31 -13.44
C GLY A 60 2.60 22.51 -14.00
N HIS A 61 1.28 22.44 -14.13
CA HIS A 61 0.46 23.51 -14.67
C HIS A 61 -0.38 24.15 -13.57
N ARG A 62 -0.37 25.48 -13.49
CA ARG A 62 -1.21 26.22 -12.54
C ARG A 62 -2.66 26.22 -13.02
N LEU A 63 -3.58 25.74 -12.19
CA LEU A 63 -5.01 25.78 -12.47
C LEU A 63 -5.56 27.20 -12.38
N ALA A 64 -6.53 27.51 -13.24
CA ALA A 64 -7.19 28.81 -13.27
C ALA A 64 -7.98 29.05 -11.97
N GLN A 65 -7.73 30.18 -11.30
CA GLN A 65 -8.34 30.49 -10.00
C GLN A 65 -9.87 30.65 -10.08
N ASN A 66 -10.39 31.03 -11.25
CA ASN A 66 -11.80 31.33 -11.47
C ASN A 66 -12.73 30.13 -11.20
N GLY A 67 -12.18 28.91 -11.24
CA GLY A 67 -12.91 27.65 -10.99
C GLY A 67 -12.61 27.01 -9.64
N ILE A 68 -11.99 27.73 -8.71
CA ILE A 68 -11.62 27.24 -7.37
C ILE A 68 -12.41 28.04 -6.33
N GLU A 69 -13.28 27.36 -5.61
CA GLU A 69 -14.01 27.88 -4.46
C GLU A 69 -13.24 27.57 -3.18
N ARG A 70 -13.21 28.51 -2.24
CA ARG A 70 -12.57 28.32 -0.94
C ARG A 70 -13.57 28.51 0.19
N GLN A 71 -13.56 27.59 1.15
CA GLN A 71 -14.28 27.69 2.41
C GLN A 71 -13.34 27.31 3.56
N GLY A 72 -12.81 28.32 4.24
CA GLY A 72 -11.81 28.14 5.31
C GLY A 72 -10.59 27.40 4.79
N ASP A 73 -10.39 26.17 5.29
CA ASP A 73 -9.28 25.28 4.98
C ASP A 73 -9.58 24.28 3.84
N THR A 74 -10.74 24.41 3.21
CA THR A 74 -11.18 23.54 2.11
C THR A 74 -11.20 24.31 0.80
N LEU A 75 -10.69 23.67 -0.26
CA LEU A 75 -10.79 24.10 -1.64
C LEU A 75 -11.69 23.14 -2.40
N ARG A 76 -12.60 23.68 -3.20
CA ARG A 76 -13.41 22.91 -4.15
C ARG A 76 -13.10 23.40 -5.55
N PHE A 77 -12.81 22.49 -6.46
CA PHE A 77 -12.48 22.84 -7.84
C PHE A 77 -13.02 21.80 -8.81
N THR A 78 -13.23 22.23 -10.05
CA THR A 78 -13.79 21.38 -11.11
C THR A 78 -12.76 21.21 -12.22
N LEU A 79 -12.45 19.96 -12.55
CA LEU A 79 -11.60 19.64 -13.68
C LEU A 79 -12.46 19.22 -14.87
N GLN A 80 -12.32 19.94 -15.98
CA GLN A 80 -13.04 19.64 -17.21
C GLN A 80 -12.54 18.32 -17.84
N ARG A 81 -13.39 17.72 -18.68
CA ARG A 81 -13.36 16.31 -19.08
C ARG A 81 -12.23 15.92 -20.06
N ALA A 82 -11.64 16.84 -20.82
CA ALA A 82 -10.96 16.47 -22.07
C ALA A 82 -9.41 16.54 -22.11
N GLU A 83 -8.74 17.36 -21.29
CA GLU A 83 -7.31 17.67 -21.54
C GLU A 83 -6.36 17.38 -20.37
N GLN A 84 -6.86 17.22 -19.15
CA GLN A 84 -6.01 17.05 -17.96
C GLN A 84 -6.04 15.60 -17.47
N ARG A 85 -4.94 14.88 -17.72
CA ARG A 85 -4.69 13.50 -17.26
C ARG A 85 -4.41 13.45 -15.76
N SER A 86 -4.44 12.25 -15.18
CA SER A 86 -3.97 12.00 -13.80
C SER A 86 -2.54 12.51 -13.62
N ALA A 87 -2.30 13.21 -12.53
CA ALA A 87 -1.05 13.94 -12.32
C ALA A 87 -0.87 14.34 -10.84
N PRO A 88 0.36 14.69 -10.41
CA PRO A 88 0.58 15.21 -9.07
C PRO A 88 -0.05 16.60 -8.92
N LEU A 89 -0.61 16.84 -7.74
CA LEU A 89 -1.24 18.08 -7.34
C LEU A 89 -0.59 18.60 -6.06
N TRP A 90 -0.30 19.91 -6.01
CA TRP A 90 0.19 20.58 -4.80
C TRP A 90 -0.32 22.01 -4.71
N LEU A 91 -0.23 22.57 -3.50
CA LEU A 91 -0.54 23.96 -3.20
C LEU A 91 0.74 24.78 -3.10
N GLU A 92 0.66 26.03 -3.52
CA GLU A 92 1.69 27.04 -3.28
C GLU A 92 1.04 28.33 -2.78
N THR A 93 1.52 28.85 -1.65
CA THR A 93 1.15 30.19 -1.18
C THR A 93 2.30 30.77 -0.38
N ASP A 94 2.57 32.05 -0.60
CA ASP A 94 3.49 32.83 0.24
C ASP A 94 4.91 32.26 0.24
N GLY A 95 5.34 31.69 -0.89
CA GLY A 95 6.64 31.02 -1.04
C GLY A 95 6.73 29.63 -0.39
N ARG A 96 5.64 29.14 0.21
CA ARG A 96 5.54 27.80 0.81
C ARG A 96 4.81 26.85 -0.14
N THR A 97 5.24 25.60 -0.17
CA THR A 97 4.62 24.54 -0.96
C THR A 97 4.13 23.41 -0.08
N SER A 98 2.97 22.83 -0.40
CA SER A 98 2.48 21.64 0.30
C SER A 98 3.23 20.39 -0.08
N ASN A 99 2.99 19.30 0.66
CA ASN A 99 3.18 17.96 0.11
C ASN A 99 2.38 17.79 -1.20
N PRO A 100 2.92 17.08 -2.19
CA PRO A 100 2.19 16.73 -3.38
C PRO A 100 1.34 15.46 -3.14
N VAL A 101 0.17 15.42 -3.74
CA VAL A 101 -0.74 14.26 -3.76
C VAL A 101 -0.98 13.83 -5.20
N TRP A 102 -1.25 12.55 -5.45
CA TRP A 102 -1.65 12.12 -6.78
C TRP A 102 -3.15 12.36 -6.98
N LEU A 103 -3.51 13.15 -8.00
CA LEU A 103 -4.90 13.28 -8.42
C LEU A 103 -5.14 12.34 -9.59
N THR A 104 -5.90 11.28 -9.33
CA THR A 104 -6.37 10.37 -10.37
C THR A 104 -7.57 10.96 -11.10
N ARG A 105 -7.66 10.76 -12.42
CA ARG A 105 -8.86 11.10 -13.24
C ARG A 105 -9.75 9.90 -13.48
N GLN A 106 -9.37 8.75 -12.93
CA GLN A 106 -10.11 7.50 -13.09
C GLN A 106 -11.43 7.53 -12.30
N ARG A 107 -12.27 6.54 -12.58
CA ARG A 107 -13.68 6.56 -12.19
C ARG A 107 -13.95 5.86 -10.86
N SER A 108 -13.03 5.04 -10.36
CA SER A 108 -13.28 4.22 -9.18
C SER A 108 -13.27 5.08 -7.92
N HIS A 109 -14.40 5.15 -7.24
CA HIS A 109 -14.55 5.91 -6.01
C HIS A 109 -15.68 5.34 -5.16
N VAL A 110 -15.39 5.10 -3.89
CA VAL A 110 -16.35 4.62 -2.91
C VAL A 110 -16.34 5.53 -1.69
N VAL A 111 -17.48 5.65 -1.02
CA VAL A 111 -17.63 6.50 0.16
C VAL A 111 -17.49 5.68 1.44
N ALA A 112 -16.92 6.31 2.46
CA ALA A 112 -16.82 5.73 3.80
C ALA A 112 -18.05 6.08 4.63
N ALA A 113 -18.41 5.19 5.56
CA ALA A 113 -19.45 5.45 6.54
C ALA A 113 -19.00 6.51 7.55
N GLY A 114 -19.89 7.43 7.92
CA GLY A 114 -19.67 8.34 9.04
C GLY A 114 -19.77 7.64 10.40
N PRO A 115 -19.37 8.31 11.51
CA PRO A 115 -19.40 7.71 12.85
C PRO A 115 -20.78 7.26 13.35
N ARG A 116 -21.87 7.76 12.74
CA ARG A 116 -23.26 7.38 13.04
C ARG A 116 -23.85 6.36 12.06
N GLU A 117 -23.06 5.95 11.08
CA GLU A 117 -23.45 5.06 9.97
C GLU A 117 -22.79 3.68 10.12
N VAL A 118 -22.36 3.35 11.34
CA VAL A 118 -21.74 2.08 11.70
C VAL A 118 -22.42 1.46 12.93
N ALA A 119 -22.40 0.14 13.02
CA ALA A 119 -22.92 -0.62 14.17
C ALA A 119 -21.99 -1.80 14.51
N ARG A 120 -22.25 -2.47 15.65
CA ARG A 120 -21.58 -3.74 15.99
C ARG A 120 -22.43 -4.92 15.55
N ASN A 121 -21.84 -5.86 14.82
CA ASN A 121 -22.48 -7.11 14.44
C ASN A 121 -22.48 -8.12 15.62
N MET A 122 -23.00 -9.34 15.37
CA MET A 122 -23.07 -10.39 16.41
C MET A 122 -21.70 -10.86 16.91
N ASP A 123 -20.66 -10.73 16.09
CA ASP A 123 -19.27 -11.05 16.43
C ASP A 123 -18.57 -9.88 17.17
N GLY A 124 -19.29 -8.79 17.45
CA GLY A 124 -18.75 -7.59 18.09
C GLY A 124 -17.93 -6.69 17.17
N LEU A 125 -17.82 -7.01 15.88
CA LEU A 125 -17.07 -6.27 14.87
C LEU A 125 -17.83 -5.03 14.39
N THR A 126 -17.10 -3.96 14.08
CA THR A 126 -17.69 -2.73 13.52
C THR A 126 -17.95 -2.92 12.03
N THR A 127 -19.20 -2.69 11.62
CA THR A 127 -19.69 -2.88 10.25
C THR A 127 -20.52 -1.68 9.79
N TYR A 128 -20.55 -1.45 8.49
CA TYR A 128 -21.34 -0.37 7.89
C TYR A 128 -22.83 -0.67 8.00
N LEU A 129 -23.60 0.31 8.45
CA LEU A 129 -25.03 0.17 8.67
C LEU A 129 -25.82 0.27 7.37
N ASP A 130 -25.56 1.30 6.59
CA ASP A 130 -26.37 1.70 5.45
C ASP A 130 -25.60 1.73 4.13
N LEU A 131 -24.37 1.19 4.08
CA LEU A 131 -23.56 1.10 2.87
C LEU A 131 -23.22 -0.36 2.57
N VAL A 132 -23.51 -0.79 1.35
CA VAL A 132 -23.12 -2.08 0.78
C VAL A 132 -22.64 -1.87 -0.65
N SER A 133 -21.84 -2.77 -1.20
CA SER A 133 -21.54 -2.77 -2.63
C SER A 133 -22.11 -4.01 -3.31
N LEU A 134 -22.59 -3.84 -4.54
CA LEU A 134 -23.05 -4.93 -5.38
C LEU A 134 -22.00 -5.19 -6.45
N LEU A 135 -21.55 -6.43 -6.56
CA LEU A 135 -20.85 -6.93 -7.74
C LEU A 135 -21.93 -7.40 -8.72
N ILE A 136 -22.04 -6.72 -9.87
CA ILE A 136 -23.04 -7.03 -10.89
C ILE A 136 -22.40 -8.00 -11.90
N GLU A 137 -23.12 -9.06 -12.30
CA GLU A 137 -22.61 -10.02 -13.28
C GLU A 137 -22.19 -9.33 -14.60
N GLU A 138 -21.08 -9.77 -15.19
CA GLU A 138 -20.44 -9.14 -16.37
C GLU A 138 -21.37 -8.97 -17.58
N LYS A 139 -22.40 -9.81 -17.72
CA LYS A 139 -23.33 -9.78 -18.87
C LYS A 139 -24.29 -8.57 -18.85
N HIS A 140 -24.35 -7.83 -17.73
CA HIS A 140 -25.22 -6.67 -17.54
C HIS A 140 -24.43 -5.35 -17.59
N ASP A 141 -25.07 -4.27 -18.04
CA ASP A 141 -24.56 -2.93 -17.79
C ASP A 141 -24.73 -2.61 -16.30
N GLY A 142 -23.63 -2.63 -15.54
CA GLY A 142 -23.74 -2.59 -14.09
C GLY A 142 -24.22 -1.25 -13.53
N LEU A 143 -24.03 -0.12 -14.23
CA LEU A 143 -24.54 1.16 -13.74
C LEU A 143 -26.06 1.23 -13.90
N GLU A 144 -26.57 0.83 -15.06
CA GLU A 144 -28.01 0.74 -15.31
C GLU A 144 -28.65 -0.26 -14.33
N GLU A 145 -28.04 -1.43 -14.16
CA GLU A 145 -28.58 -2.50 -13.33
C GLU A 145 -28.50 -2.17 -11.83
N ALA A 146 -27.40 -1.59 -11.35
CA ALA A 146 -27.32 -1.09 -9.98
C ALA A 146 -28.35 0.03 -9.72
N GLY A 147 -28.62 0.88 -10.72
CA GLY A 147 -29.70 1.86 -10.67
C GLY A 147 -31.07 1.22 -10.54
N ARG A 148 -31.38 0.21 -11.38
CA ARG A 148 -32.64 -0.56 -11.32
C ARG A 148 -32.84 -1.23 -9.95
N ILE A 149 -31.78 -1.83 -9.40
CA ILE A 149 -31.82 -2.47 -8.08
C ILE A 149 -31.99 -1.41 -6.98
N ALA A 150 -31.26 -0.30 -7.05
CA ALA A 150 -31.38 0.79 -6.10
C ALA A 150 -32.83 1.32 -6.06
N ASP A 151 -33.44 1.57 -7.22
CA ASP A 151 -34.83 2.02 -7.31
C ASP A 151 -35.82 0.98 -6.75
N LYS A 152 -35.63 -0.30 -7.06
CA LYS A 152 -36.46 -1.41 -6.56
C LYS A 152 -36.48 -1.47 -5.03
N TYR A 153 -35.36 -1.16 -4.39
CA TYR A 153 -35.18 -1.28 -2.94
C TYR A 153 -35.17 0.07 -2.21
N GLY A 154 -35.42 1.18 -2.90
CA GLY A 154 -35.39 2.53 -2.33
C GLY A 154 -34.01 2.99 -1.86
N ALA A 155 -32.94 2.39 -2.38
CA ALA A 155 -31.55 2.74 -2.13
C ALA A 155 -31.05 3.80 -3.12
N LYS A 156 -29.80 4.25 -2.96
CA LYS A 156 -29.13 5.18 -3.88
C LYS A 156 -27.74 4.69 -4.23
N VAL A 157 -27.37 4.72 -5.49
CA VAL A 157 -25.98 4.48 -5.91
C VAL A 157 -25.14 5.70 -5.50
N VAL A 158 -24.06 5.48 -4.74
CA VAL A 158 -23.22 6.53 -4.13
C VAL A 158 -21.74 6.38 -4.44
N GLY A 159 -21.32 5.25 -5.02
CA GLY A 159 -19.95 4.98 -5.40
C GLY A 159 -19.89 3.85 -6.43
N ALA A 160 -18.73 3.67 -7.05
CA ALA A 160 -18.51 2.63 -8.05
C ALA A 160 -17.03 2.28 -8.18
N ILE A 161 -16.76 1.06 -8.62
CA ILE A 161 -15.50 0.61 -9.22
C ILE A 161 -15.87 0.05 -10.60
N PRO A 162 -16.09 0.93 -11.61
CA PRO A 162 -16.71 0.51 -12.87
C PRO A 162 -15.91 -0.55 -13.62
N ALA A 163 -14.58 -0.55 -13.48
CA ALA A 163 -13.70 -1.53 -14.10
C ALA A 163 -13.96 -2.98 -13.63
N LEU A 164 -14.55 -3.14 -12.44
CA LEU A 164 -14.90 -4.42 -11.81
C LEU A 164 -16.41 -4.64 -11.75
N ASN A 165 -17.22 -3.79 -12.40
CA ASN A 165 -18.68 -3.82 -12.33
C ASN A 165 -19.27 -3.74 -10.89
N VAL A 166 -18.56 -3.10 -9.97
CA VAL A 166 -18.97 -2.95 -8.57
C VAL A 166 -19.61 -1.58 -8.33
N TYR A 167 -20.78 -1.55 -7.69
CA TYR A 167 -21.51 -0.32 -7.39
C TYR A 167 -21.93 -0.26 -5.92
N GLN A 168 -21.60 0.84 -5.25
CA GLN A 168 -21.90 1.04 -3.83
C GLN A 168 -23.27 1.69 -3.67
N LEU A 169 -24.12 1.07 -2.87
CA LEU A 169 -25.48 1.51 -2.58
C LEU A 169 -25.58 2.00 -1.14
N ARG A 170 -26.30 3.11 -0.96
CA ARG A 170 -26.77 3.59 0.33
C ARG A 170 -28.21 3.12 0.56
N LEU A 171 -28.40 2.33 1.60
CA LEU A 171 -29.64 1.64 1.95
C LEU A 171 -30.54 2.50 2.86
N PRO A 172 -31.87 2.45 2.71
CA PRO A 172 -32.81 3.16 3.58
C PRO A 172 -33.10 2.36 4.87
N VAL A 173 -32.06 2.07 5.68
CA VAL A 173 -32.15 1.21 6.87
C VAL A 173 -31.72 1.93 8.15
N THR A 174 -32.24 1.49 9.29
CA THR A 174 -31.90 2.08 10.61
C THR A 174 -31.17 1.12 11.55
N ASP A 175 -31.15 -0.18 11.24
CA ASP A 175 -30.52 -1.21 12.05
C ASP A 175 -30.00 -2.38 11.17
N LEU A 176 -29.20 -3.25 11.79
CA LEU A 176 -28.57 -4.38 11.10
C LEU A 176 -29.57 -5.45 10.66
N VAL A 177 -30.70 -5.60 11.36
CA VAL A 177 -31.73 -6.58 10.98
C VAL A 177 -32.35 -6.19 9.65
N GLN A 178 -32.68 -4.91 9.48
CA GLN A 178 -33.18 -4.37 8.22
C GLN A 178 -32.13 -4.46 7.12
N ARG A 179 -30.87 -4.08 7.41
CA ARG A 179 -29.74 -4.19 6.47
C ARG A 179 -29.56 -5.61 5.96
N ASP A 180 -29.46 -6.59 6.86
CA ASP A 180 -29.19 -7.98 6.52
C ASP A 180 -30.37 -8.59 5.73
N ALA A 181 -31.60 -8.21 6.05
CA ALA A 181 -32.76 -8.58 5.24
C ALA A 181 -32.73 -7.97 3.83
N MET A 182 -32.13 -6.79 3.62
CA MET A 182 -31.92 -6.23 2.29
C MET A 182 -30.79 -6.93 1.55
N ILE A 183 -29.67 -7.21 2.21
CA ILE A 183 -28.54 -7.97 1.65
C ILE A 183 -29.02 -9.30 1.08
N LEU A 184 -29.80 -10.07 1.85
CA LEU A 184 -30.35 -11.36 1.40
C LEU A 184 -31.27 -11.22 0.18
N ARG A 185 -32.03 -10.13 0.07
CA ARG A 185 -32.94 -9.88 -1.07
C ARG A 185 -32.19 -9.43 -2.31
N MET A 186 -31.20 -8.54 -2.15
CA MET A 186 -30.35 -8.06 -3.24
C MET A 186 -29.45 -9.16 -3.79
N GLY A 187 -28.83 -9.96 -2.92
CA GLY A 187 -28.01 -11.11 -3.33
C GLY A 187 -28.79 -12.25 -3.97
N ALA A 188 -30.13 -12.20 -3.98
CA ALA A 188 -30.98 -13.13 -4.71
C ALA A 188 -31.43 -12.59 -6.08
N GLU A 189 -31.02 -11.37 -6.46
CA GLU A 189 -31.23 -10.88 -7.83
C GLU A 189 -30.31 -11.65 -8.79
N VAL A 190 -30.87 -12.12 -9.91
CA VAL A 190 -30.14 -12.90 -10.94
C VAL A 190 -28.98 -12.13 -11.58
N SER A 191 -28.95 -10.80 -11.43
CA SER A 191 -27.90 -9.93 -11.96
C SER A 191 -26.81 -9.59 -10.94
N VAL A 192 -26.97 -10.00 -9.68
CA VAL A 192 -26.01 -9.74 -8.60
C VAL A 192 -25.23 -11.01 -8.34
N ASP A 193 -23.92 -10.92 -8.52
CA ASP A 193 -23.00 -12.01 -8.24
C ASP A 193 -22.67 -12.06 -6.74
N ALA A 194 -22.36 -10.89 -6.16
CA ALA A 194 -22.08 -10.79 -4.73
C ALA A 194 -22.56 -9.47 -4.12
N VAL A 195 -22.82 -9.51 -2.80
CA VAL A 195 -23.03 -8.32 -1.97
C VAL A 195 -21.85 -8.19 -1.01
N ILE A 196 -21.11 -7.10 -1.16
CA ILE A 196 -19.93 -6.77 -0.35
C ILE A 196 -20.35 -5.90 0.82
N VAL A 197 -20.05 -6.36 2.03
CA VAL A 197 -20.31 -5.64 3.27
C VAL A 197 -18.98 -5.21 3.88
N GLU A 198 -18.83 -3.90 4.09
CA GLU A 198 -17.60 -3.39 4.69
C GLU A 198 -17.64 -3.55 6.21
N GLU A 199 -16.65 -4.26 6.72
CA GLU A 199 -16.30 -4.30 8.12
C GLU A 199 -14.94 -3.63 8.28
N SER A 200 -14.92 -2.48 8.93
CA SER A 200 -13.68 -1.76 9.20
C SER A 200 -13.54 -1.64 10.70
N ALA A 201 -12.66 -2.46 11.28
CA ALA A 201 -12.04 -2.08 12.54
C ALA A 201 -11.14 -0.85 12.28
N PRO A 202 -10.87 0.00 13.28
CA PRO A 202 -9.60 0.73 13.27
C PRO A 202 -8.54 -0.35 13.07
N GLU A 203 -7.69 -0.22 12.04
CA GLU A 203 -6.46 -1.00 11.96
C GLU A 203 -5.68 -0.69 13.24
N ARG A 204 -5.91 -1.48 14.28
CA ARG A 204 -4.97 -1.57 15.37
C ARG A 204 -3.78 -2.21 14.71
N GLY A 205 -2.73 -1.42 14.51
CA GLY A 205 -1.43 -1.97 14.24
C GLY A 205 -1.13 -2.93 15.37
N GLU A 206 -1.39 -4.21 15.18
CA GLU A 206 -0.65 -5.25 15.88
C GLU A 206 0.77 -5.34 15.32
N GLU A 207 1.37 -4.18 15.14
CA GLU A 207 2.80 -3.96 15.04
C GLU A 207 3.24 -3.60 16.46
N GLY A 208 2.85 -4.45 17.41
CA GLY A 208 3.34 -4.36 18.77
C GLY A 208 4.81 -4.74 18.76
N GLY A 209 5.64 -3.92 19.42
CA GLY A 209 6.98 -4.28 19.83
C GLY A 209 6.91 -5.56 20.65
N ALA A 210 7.01 -6.72 19.99
CA ALA A 210 7.46 -7.91 20.68
C ALA A 210 8.76 -7.50 21.37
N ARG A 211 8.88 -7.81 22.66
CA ARG A 211 10.12 -7.68 23.43
C ARG A 211 11.21 -8.53 22.78
N SER A 212 11.75 -8.05 21.65
CA SER A 212 13.05 -8.45 21.17
C SER A 212 13.98 -7.96 22.26
N THR A 213 14.45 -8.88 23.08
CA THR A 213 15.56 -8.63 24.02
C THR A 213 16.84 -8.27 23.27
N GLN A 214 16.85 -8.41 21.95
CA GLN A 214 17.92 -8.02 21.05
C GLN A 214 17.68 -6.67 20.42
N VAL A 215 18.73 -5.85 20.45
CA VAL A 215 18.81 -4.58 19.75
C VAL A 215 18.77 -4.88 18.25
N ILE A 216 17.66 -4.52 17.60
CA ILE A 216 17.57 -4.55 16.14
C ILE A 216 18.40 -3.39 15.59
N ASP A 217 19.38 -3.72 14.75
CA ASP A 217 20.19 -2.79 13.97
C ASP A 217 19.68 -2.75 12.54
N GLN A 218 19.33 -1.56 12.06
CA GLN A 218 18.81 -1.35 10.71
C GLN A 218 19.81 -1.76 9.63
N ALA A 219 21.11 -1.55 9.86
CA ALA A 219 22.16 -1.90 8.91
C ALA A 219 22.26 -3.41 8.73
N ASP A 220 22.11 -4.18 9.82
CA ASP A 220 22.11 -5.64 9.77
C ASP A 220 20.88 -6.20 9.08
N GLU A 221 19.68 -5.64 9.34
CA GLU A 221 18.45 -6.03 8.64
C GLU A 221 18.54 -5.72 7.13
N TRP A 222 19.16 -4.60 6.76
CA TRP A 222 19.43 -4.28 5.36
C TRP A 222 20.46 -5.19 4.71
N ALA A 223 21.52 -5.54 5.44
CA ALA A 223 22.55 -6.48 4.98
C ALA A 223 21.95 -7.87 4.73
N ALA A 224 20.98 -8.30 5.54
CA ALA A 224 20.28 -9.57 5.38
C ALA A 224 19.55 -9.72 4.02
N ASN A 225 19.24 -8.61 3.35
CA ASN A 225 18.60 -8.55 2.03
C ASN A 225 19.57 -8.09 0.91
N ARG A 226 20.85 -7.87 1.24
CA ARG A 226 21.86 -7.28 0.35
C ARG A 226 21.46 -5.93 -0.23
N PHE A 227 20.80 -5.10 0.59
CA PHE A 227 20.26 -3.79 0.21
C PHE A 227 21.35 -2.83 -0.31
N ILE A 228 22.44 -2.65 0.44
CA ILE A 228 23.52 -1.73 0.06
C ILE A 228 24.29 -2.25 -1.17
N ASP A 229 24.47 -3.56 -1.29
CA ASP A 229 25.07 -4.20 -2.46
C ASP A 229 24.24 -3.92 -3.72
N ALA A 230 22.91 -3.96 -3.60
CA ALA A 230 21.99 -3.68 -4.69
C ALA A 230 22.04 -2.20 -5.11
N LEU A 231 22.12 -1.27 -4.15
CA LEU A 231 22.35 0.15 -4.44
C LEU A 231 23.67 0.36 -5.20
N TYR A 232 24.77 -0.23 -4.71
CA TYR A 232 26.07 -0.13 -5.37
C TYR A 232 26.04 -0.74 -6.78
N PHE A 233 25.43 -1.91 -6.92
CA PHE A 233 25.24 -2.57 -8.20
C PHE A 233 24.49 -1.67 -9.18
N TYR A 234 23.35 -1.11 -8.77
CA TYR A 234 22.57 -0.23 -9.63
C TYR A 234 23.36 1.02 -10.01
N GLN A 235 23.94 1.71 -9.02
CA GLN A 235 24.65 2.97 -9.21
C GLN A 235 25.89 2.85 -10.12
N ARG A 236 26.58 1.70 -10.09
CA ARG A 236 27.84 1.52 -10.83
C ARG A 236 27.72 0.62 -12.04
N ARG A 237 27.04 -0.51 -11.90
CA ARG A 237 27.02 -1.55 -12.93
C ARG A 237 26.05 -1.23 -14.05
N ILE A 238 24.90 -0.62 -13.75
CA ILE A 238 23.91 -0.26 -14.78
C ILE A 238 24.49 0.77 -15.77
N PRO A 239 25.09 1.91 -15.33
CA PRO A 239 25.76 2.82 -16.25
C PRO A 239 26.92 2.18 -17.02
N ALA A 240 27.77 1.41 -16.33
CA ALA A 240 28.93 0.76 -16.96
C ALA A 240 28.52 -0.24 -18.05
N SER A 241 27.37 -0.90 -17.89
CA SER A 241 26.83 -1.87 -18.85
C SER A 241 25.96 -1.21 -19.92
N LYS A 242 25.73 0.11 -19.85
CA LYS A 242 24.89 0.89 -20.78
C LYS A 242 23.48 0.29 -20.96
N VAL A 243 22.95 -0.33 -19.92
CA VAL A 243 21.60 -0.90 -19.94
C VAL A 243 20.60 0.26 -19.89
N PRO A 244 19.69 0.39 -20.87
CA PRO A 244 18.65 1.41 -20.81
C PRO A 244 17.66 1.07 -19.70
N VAL A 245 17.38 2.06 -18.84
CA VAL A 245 16.43 1.97 -17.74
C VAL A 245 15.22 2.88 -18.00
N GLN A 246 14.04 2.49 -17.50
CA GLN A 246 12.79 3.22 -17.69
C GLN A 246 12.15 3.60 -16.35
N PRO A 247 11.44 4.74 -16.28
CA PRO A 247 10.74 5.14 -15.07
C PRO A 247 9.58 4.18 -14.78
N ILE A 248 9.34 3.93 -13.49
CA ILE A 248 8.27 3.05 -13.02
C ILE A 248 7.41 3.77 -12.00
N ARG A 249 6.09 3.64 -12.15
CA ARG A 249 5.10 4.01 -11.13
C ARG A 249 4.87 2.86 -10.18
N VAL A 250 4.98 3.16 -8.89
CA VAL A 250 4.74 2.24 -7.78
C VAL A 250 3.55 2.77 -6.98
N GLY A 251 2.49 1.96 -6.89
CA GLY A 251 1.32 2.26 -6.07
C GLY A 251 1.49 1.63 -4.70
N VAL A 252 1.24 2.39 -3.64
CA VAL A 252 1.33 1.93 -2.25
C VAL A 252 -0.03 2.14 -1.61
N ILE A 253 -0.72 1.05 -1.27
CA ILE A 253 -2.04 1.12 -0.64
C ILE A 253 -1.86 1.34 0.86
N GLU A 254 -1.62 2.61 1.21
CA GLU A 254 -1.33 3.11 2.55
C GLU A 254 -1.92 4.51 2.73
N ARG A 255 -1.77 5.07 3.94
CA ARG A 255 -2.24 6.42 4.27
C ARG A 255 -1.29 7.14 5.23
N GLU A 256 -1.51 8.46 5.36
CA GLU A 256 -0.92 9.28 6.42
C GLU A 256 0.62 9.32 6.44
N VAL A 257 1.25 9.75 5.34
CA VAL A 257 2.71 9.98 5.33
C VAL A 257 3.02 11.33 5.99
N ASP A 258 3.87 11.34 7.01
CA ASP A 258 4.28 12.57 7.70
C ASP A 258 5.35 13.33 6.88
N PHE A 259 4.95 14.41 6.22
CA PHE A 259 5.88 15.25 5.45
C PHE A 259 6.71 16.20 6.31
N ASP A 260 6.48 16.23 7.62
CA ASP A 260 7.32 16.92 8.61
C ASP A 260 8.46 16.04 9.15
N ALA A 261 8.42 14.72 8.92
CA ALA A 261 9.54 13.86 9.24
C ALA A 261 10.76 14.19 8.35
N PRO A 262 12.01 14.17 8.88
CA PRO A 262 13.22 14.51 8.12
C PRO A 262 13.38 13.76 6.79
N ALA A 263 12.88 12.52 6.72
CA ALA A 263 12.89 11.66 5.55
C ALA A 263 12.03 12.15 4.37
N PHE A 264 11.08 13.06 4.60
CA PHE A 264 10.08 13.45 3.60
C PHE A 264 9.98 14.96 3.38
N LYS A 265 10.64 15.79 4.20
CA LYS A 265 10.65 17.26 4.03
C LYS A 265 11.03 17.70 2.61
N GLY A 266 11.97 16.99 1.99
CA GLY A 266 12.45 17.29 0.63
C GLY A 266 11.45 17.01 -0.50
N TYR A 267 10.32 16.34 -0.23
CA TYR A 267 9.31 16.02 -1.24
C TYR A 267 8.24 17.09 -1.43
N ARG A 268 8.25 18.19 -0.66
CA ARG A 268 7.26 19.25 -0.78
C ARG A 268 7.39 19.97 -2.14
N GLY A 269 6.24 20.32 -2.72
CA GLY A 269 6.16 20.98 -4.03
C GLY A 269 6.17 20.01 -5.21
N GLY A 270 6.57 20.53 -6.37
CA GLY A 270 6.71 19.73 -7.59
C GLY A 270 7.93 18.81 -7.52
N CYS A 271 7.83 17.64 -8.13
CA CYS A 271 8.97 16.71 -8.23
C CYS A 271 9.80 16.98 -9.48
N GLU A 272 11.12 16.86 -9.35
CA GLU A 272 12.07 16.96 -10.46
C GLU A 272 12.16 15.66 -11.26
N GLN A 273 12.40 15.77 -12.57
CA GLN A 273 12.61 14.61 -13.43
C GLN A 273 13.88 13.82 -13.05
N GLY A 274 13.84 12.50 -13.22
CA GLY A 274 14.99 11.61 -12.97
C GLY A 274 15.26 11.30 -11.51
N ARG A 275 14.37 11.70 -10.59
CA ARG A 275 14.44 11.37 -9.16
C ARG A 275 13.29 10.47 -8.74
N ALA A 276 13.43 9.83 -7.58
CA ALA A 276 12.28 9.28 -6.90
C ALA A 276 11.37 10.44 -6.45
N CYS A 277 10.08 10.32 -6.68
CA CYS A 277 9.03 11.23 -6.29
C CYS A 277 8.09 10.50 -5.33
N LEU A 278 7.58 11.20 -4.33
CA LEU A 278 6.61 10.66 -3.38
C LEU A 278 5.36 11.55 -3.37
N TYR A 279 4.21 10.93 -3.58
CA TYR A 279 2.91 11.60 -3.59
C TYR A 279 2.02 10.96 -2.53
N ALA A 280 1.59 11.72 -1.54
CA ALA A 280 0.81 11.20 -0.43
C ALA A 280 0.05 12.31 0.28
N ARG A 281 -1.11 11.97 0.86
CA ARG A 281 -1.79 12.84 1.83
C ARG A 281 -0.96 12.88 3.10
N ASP A 282 -0.90 14.06 3.72
CA ASP A 282 -0.08 14.29 4.89
C ASP A 282 -0.72 13.71 6.17
N GLY A 283 0.07 12.91 6.88
CA GLY A 283 -0.20 12.37 8.21
C GLY A 283 0.43 13.22 9.31
N GLY A 284 -0.06 13.08 10.55
CA GLY A 284 0.44 13.84 11.69
C GLY A 284 1.47 13.10 12.56
N SER A 285 1.97 11.94 12.13
CA SER A 285 2.81 11.08 12.96
C SER A 285 3.90 10.39 12.15
N ALA A 286 5.16 10.66 12.52
CA ALA A 286 6.34 9.99 11.97
C ALA A 286 6.36 8.47 12.26
N GLU A 287 5.62 8.03 13.28
CA GLU A 287 5.49 6.61 13.68
C GLU A 287 4.29 5.92 13.02
N SER A 288 3.60 6.59 12.09
CA SER A 288 2.49 5.98 11.36
C SER A 288 2.98 4.88 10.41
N HIS A 289 2.15 3.85 10.24
CA HIS A 289 2.44 2.72 9.37
C HIS A 289 2.80 3.15 7.94
N GLY A 290 2.01 4.05 7.33
CA GLY A 290 2.27 4.53 5.98
C GLY A 290 3.57 5.34 5.86
N THR A 291 3.99 6.06 6.90
CA THR A 291 5.28 6.76 6.93
C THR A 291 6.45 5.78 6.90
N HIS A 292 6.37 4.70 7.68
CA HIS A 292 7.38 3.65 7.68
C HIS A 292 7.46 2.90 6.34
N VAL A 293 6.31 2.47 5.80
CA VAL A 293 6.23 1.76 4.51
C VAL A 293 6.76 2.64 3.37
N ALA A 294 6.32 3.90 3.29
CA ALA A 294 6.84 4.85 2.29
C ALA A 294 8.33 5.14 2.47
N GLY A 295 8.84 5.10 3.71
CA GLY A 295 10.24 5.34 4.03
C GLY A 295 11.18 4.28 3.45
N ILE A 296 10.79 3.01 3.55
CA ILE A 296 11.58 1.88 2.99
C ILE A 296 11.75 2.04 1.47
N LEU A 297 10.73 2.54 0.78
CA LEU A 297 10.74 2.80 -0.66
C LEU A 297 11.54 4.06 -1.01
N ALA A 298 11.25 5.18 -0.33
CA ALA A 298 11.55 6.52 -0.84
C ALA A 298 12.07 7.51 0.21
N ALA A 299 12.41 7.12 1.44
CA ALA A 299 13.00 8.07 2.40
C ALA A 299 14.25 8.76 1.81
N GLN A 300 14.39 10.07 2.05
CA GLN A 300 15.59 10.81 1.65
C GLN A 300 15.86 11.97 2.60
N GLY A 301 17.13 12.35 2.75
CA GLY A 301 17.53 13.45 3.61
C GLY A 301 18.91 13.23 4.20
N GLU A 302 19.55 14.31 4.63
CA GLU A 302 20.83 14.23 5.32
C GLU A 302 20.66 13.52 6.67
N GLY A 303 21.51 12.52 6.94
CA GLY A 303 21.44 11.72 8.17
C GLY A 303 20.26 10.74 8.25
N VAL A 304 19.49 10.58 7.17
CA VAL A 304 18.37 9.64 7.09
C VAL A 304 18.83 8.33 6.47
N ALA A 305 18.43 7.21 7.07
CA ALA A 305 18.46 5.89 6.45
C ALA A 305 17.59 5.92 5.17
N GLY A 306 18.24 6.09 4.00
CA GLY A 306 17.54 6.31 2.73
C GLY A 306 16.71 5.11 2.26
N GLY A 307 15.59 5.40 1.60
CA GLY A 307 14.77 4.41 0.91
C GLY A 307 15.48 3.86 -0.32
N PHE A 308 15.09 2.67 -0.77
CA PHE A 308 15.81 1.99 -1.85
C PHE A 308 15.74 2.76 -3.18
N LEU A 309 14.55 3.23 -3.59
CA LEU A 309 14.33 3.88 -4.88
C LEU A 309 14.95 5.28 -4.94
N SER A 310 14.86 6.04 -3.84
CA SER A 310 15.56 7.33 -3.70
C SER A 310 17.08 7.13 -3.63
N GLY A 311 17.54 6.01 -3.05
CA GLY A 311 18.95 5.63 -2.95
C GLY A 311 19.62 5.26 -4.27
N LEU A 312 18.88 4.98 -5.35
CA LEU A 312 19.46 4.62 -6.65
C LEU A 312 20.29 5.75 -7.28
N GLY A 313 20.09 7.00 -6.85
CA GLY A 313 20.88 8.15 -7.24
C GLY A 313 20.75 8.54 -8.71
N GLN A 314 21.77 9.21 -9.26
CA GLN A 314 21.77 9.79 -10.62
C GLN A 314 21.48 8.80 -11.76
N PRO A 315 21.87 7.51 -11.68
CA PRO A 315 21.51 6.51 -12.70
C PRO A 315 20.02 6.15 -12.75
N SER A 316 19.24 6.55 -11.75
CA SER A 316 17.80 6.31 -11.72
C SER A 316 17.10 7.00 -12.90
N PRO A 317 16.17 6.32 -13.60
CA PRO A 317 15.33 6.97 -14.61
C PRO A 317 14.20 7.82 -13.98
N GLY A 318 14.09 7.81 -12.65
CA GLY A 318 12.99 8.38 -11.89
C GLY A 318 11.93 7.34 -11.53
N PHE A 319 11.35 7.47 -10.34
CA PHE A 319 10.29 6.61 -9.85
C PHE A 319 9.18 7.46 -9.26
N GLU A 320 7.92 7.10 -9.51
CA GLU A 320 6.77 7.78 -8.93
C GLU A 320 6.16 6.84 -7.87
N VAL A 321 6.39 7.12 -6.59
CA VAL A 321 5.80 6.40 -5.47
C VAL A 321 4.51 7.11 -5.07
N ILE A 322 3.38 6.49 -5.36
CA ILE A 322 2.05 7.04 -5.12
C ILE A 322 1.41 6.30 -3.95
N VAL A 323 1.21 7.00 -2.83
CA VAL A 323 0.56 6.47 -1.62
C VAL A 323 -0.92 6.88 -1.62
N GLU A 324 -1.82 5.91 -1.74
CA GLU A 324 -3.25 6.17 -1.92
C GLU A 324 -4.13 5.06 -1.33
N ARG A 325 -5.28 5.43 -0.77
CA ARG A 325 -6.29 4.53 -0.21
C ARG A 325 -7.73 4.86 -0.63
N ASN A 326 -7.94 5.77 -1.57
CA ASN A 326 -9.23 6.30 -2.03
C ASN A 326 -10.02 7.04 -0.94
N SER A 327 -10.65 6.29 -0.03
CA SER A 327 -11.43 6.76 1.10
C SER A 327 -11.19 5.84 2.31
N ASP A 328 -11.79 6.14 3.46
CA ASP A 328 -11.68 5.29 4.65
C ASP A 328 -12.63 4.07 4.62
N ALA A 329 -13.12 3.67 3.43
CA ALA A 329 -14.04 2.54 3.24
C ALA A 329 -13.36 1.17 3.16
N GLY A 330 -12.36 0.96 4.02
CA GLY A 330 -11.70 -0.33 4.25
C GLY A 330 -11.20 -1.02 2.98
N ILE A 331 -11.57 -2.30 2.80
CA ILE A 331 -11.06 -3.14 1.71
C ILE A 331 -11.61 -2.67 0.36
N THR A 332 -12.88 -2.29 0.29
CA THR A 332 -13.48 -1.79 -0.95
C THR A 332 -12.74 -0.55 -1.46
N ALA A 333 -12.33 0.35 -0.56
CA ALA A 333 -11.53 1.52 -0.91
C ALA A 333 -10.09 1.18 -1.35
N ASN A 334 -9.46 0.17 -0.72
CA ASN A 334 -8.15 -0.34 -1.13
C ASN A 334 -8.17 -0.86 -2.58
N ILE A 335 -9.24 -1.56 -2.97
CA ILE A 335 -9.41 -2.07 -4.34
C ILE A 335 -9.72 -0.91 -5.30
N ALA A 336 -10.59 0.03 -4.94
CA ALA A 336 -10.85 1.22 -5.76
C ALA A 336 -9.58 2.06 -6.02
N ALA A 337 -8.73 2.22 -5.00
CA ALA A 337 -7.42 2.86 -5.14
C ALA A 337 -6.50 2.08 -6.08
N SER A 338 -6.42 0.75 -5.90
CA SER A 338 -5.59 -0.13 -6.73
C SER A 338 -5.98 -0.07 -8.21
N VAL A 339 -7.29 -0.11 -8.52
CA VAL A 339 -7.81 0.03 -9.89
C VAL A 339 -7.40 1.37 -10.49
N ASN A 340 -7.66 2.49 -9.79
CA ASN A 340 -7.28 3.82 -10.29
C ASN A 340 -5.77 3.94 -10.55
N LEU A 341 -4.95 3.41 -9.65
CA LEU A 341 -3.50 3.46 -9.77
C LEU A 341 -3.01 2.64 -10.98
N VAL A 342 -3.59 1.47 -11.22
CA VAL A 342 -3.27 0.62 -12.37
C VAL A 342 -3.70 1.27 -13.67
N GLU A 343 -4.90 1.85 -13.74
CA GLU A 343 -5.35 2.64 -14.89
C GLU A 343 -4.50 3.91 -15.11
N ASP A 344 -3.88 4.43 -14.04
CA ASP A 344 -2.90 5.51 -14.09
C ASP A 344 -1.47 5.03 -14.44
N GLY A 345 -1.28 3.74 -14.73
CA GLY A 345 -0.03 3.18 -15.24
C GLY A 345 0.95 2.71 -14.17
N VAL A 346 0.49 2.45 -12.94
CA VAL A 346 1.28 1.72 -11.94
C VAL A 346 1.61 0.32 -12.47
N ARG A 347 2.87 -0.08 -12.31
CA ARG A 347 3.36 -1.42 -12.68
C ARG A 347 3.55 -2.35 -11.48
N VAL A 348 3.70 -1.78 -10.29
CA VAL A 348 3.87 -2.52 -9.04
C VAL A 348 2.97 -1.94 -7.96
N LEU A 349 2.07 -2.75 -7.41
CA LEU A 349 1.25 -2.41 -6.24
C LEU A 349 1.86 -3.01 -4.98
N ASN A 350 1.96 -2.22 -3.91
CA ASN A 350 2.34 -2.66 -2.57
C ASN A 350 1.11 -2.72 -1.68
N TRP A 351 0.74 -3.92 -1.26
CA TRP A 351 -0.36 -4.20 -0.33
C TRP A 351 0.21 -4.68 1.01
N SER A 352 0.51 -3.75 1.91
CA SER A 352 0.95 -4.04 3.29
C SER A 352 -0.22 -4.31 4.25
N TRP A 353 -1.31 -4.89 3.75
CA TRP A 353 -2.53 -5.18 4.50
C TRP A 353 -3.00 -6.61 4.27
N GLY A 354 -3.82 -7.09 5.19
CA GLY A 354 -4.45 -8.41 5.12
C GLY A 354 -5.52 -8.56 6.18
N ILE A 355 -6.45 -9.47 5.97
CA ILE A 355 -7.55 -9.78 6.88
C ILE A 355 -7.62 -11.28 7.18
N HIS A 356 -8.22 -11.59 8.31
CA HIS A 356 -8.56 -12.95 8.75
C HIS A 356 -10.08 -13.12 8.87
N ARG A 357 -10.57 -14.34 8.71
CA ARG A 357 -11.96 -14.69 9.05
C ARG A 357 -12.11 -14.97 10.55
N THR A 358 -13.26 -14.64 11.14
CA THR A 358 -13.60 -15.04 12.51
C THR A 358 -13.42 -16.55 12.68
N GLY A 359 -12.76 -16.96 13.77
CA GLY A 359 -12.41 -18.35 14.04
C GLY A 359 -11.11 -18.84 13.40
N ALA A 360 -10.36 -17.97 12.70
CA ALA A 360 -9.01 -18.29 12.23
C ALA A 360 -8.10 -18.67 13.41
N ARG A 361 -7.22 -19.66 13.18
CA ARG A 361 -6.26 -20.16 14.17
C ARG A 361 -4.83 -20.01 13.69
N ASN A 362 -3.92 -19.71 14.61
CA ASN A 362 -2.48 -19.73 14.36
C ASN A 362 -1.95 -21.17 14.33
N ILE A 363 -0.67 -21.34 14.02
CA ILE A 363 -0.01 -22.66 13.96
C ILE A 363 0.01 -23.40 15.31
N GLN A 364 -0.13 -22.69 16.44
CA GLN A 364 -0.26 -23.28 17.78
C GLN A 364 -1.70 -23.70 18.11
N GLY A 365 -2.68 -23.35 17.27
CA GLY A 365 -4.09 -23.63 17.45
C GLY A 365 -4.87 -22.58 18.25
N ASP A 366 -4.23 -21.47 18.63
CA ASP A 366 -4.87 -20.32 19.29
C ASP A 366 -5.62 -19.46 18.27
N GLU A 367 -6.66 -18.76 18.72
CA GLU A 367 -7.45 -17.87 17.86
C GLU A 367 -6.66 -16.61 17.47
N VAL A 368 -6.78 -16.22 16.21
CA VAL A 368 -6.25 -14.94 15.69
C VAL A 368 -7.33 -13.88 15.87
N ASP A 369 -7.06 -12.84 16.65
CA ASP A 369 -8.03 -11.79 17.00
C ASP A 369 -7.77 -10.44 16.29
N SER A 370 -6.73 -10.37 15.45
CA SER A 370 -6.38 -9.17 14.70
C SER A 370 -6.79 -9.19 13.23
N LEU A 371 -7.28 -8.02 12.79
CA LEU A 371 -7.77 -7.76 11.44
C LEU A 371 -8.85 -8.79 11.00
N VAL A 372 -9.67 -9.23 11.96
CA VAL A 372 -10.71 -10.23 11.77
C VAL A 372 -11.95 -9.64 11.11
N ARG A 373 -12.63 -10.45 10.30
CA ARG A 373 -13.86 -10.16 9.56
C ARG A 373 -14.85 -11.30 9.70
N SER A 374 -16.13 -10.95 9.76
CA SER A 374 -17.20 -11.95 9.77
C SER A 374 -17.21 -12.75 8.46
N GLY A 375 -17.85 -13.92 8.49
CA GLY A 375 -18.02 -14.73 7.28
C GLY A 375 -18.73 -13.99 6.16
N LEU A 376 -19.69 -13.11 6.49
CA LEU A 376 -20.43 -12.32 5.52
C LEU A 376 -19.51 -11.34 4.78
N ALA A 377 -18.66 -10.62 5.51
CA ALA A 377 -17.72 -9.68 4.92
C ALA A 377 -16.63 -10.43 4.11
N MET A 378 -16.08 -11.52 4.64
CA MET A 378 -15.05 -12.32 3.96
C MET A 378 -15.51 -12.83 2.60
N SER A 379 -16.72 -13.41 2.51
CA SER A 379 -17.24 -13.89 1.22
C SER A 379 -17.38 -12.76 0.20
N GLY A 380 -17.87 -11.58 0.60
CA GLY A 380 -17.94 -10.44 -0.33
C GLY A 380 -16.55 -9.96 -0.78
N TYR A 381 -15.55 -9.94 0.11
CA TYR A 381 -14.19 -9.55 -0.25
C TYR A 381 -13.48 -10.56 -1.15
N GLU A 382 -13.79 -11.85 -1.00
CA GLU A 382 -13.28 -12.92 -1.85
C GLU A 382 -13.72 -12.68 -3.30
N GLU A 383 -15.02 -12.52 -3.55
CA GLU A 383 -15.56 -12.23 -4.89
C GLU A 383 -14.99 -10.93 -5.48
N LEU A 384 -14.88 -9.88 -4.65
CA LEU A 384 -14.26 -8.61 -5.07
C LEU A 384 -12.79 -8.78 -5.51
N LEU A 385 -12.02 -9.58 -4.78
CA LEU A 385 -10.61 -9.84 -5.08
C LEU A 385 -10.45 -10.75 -6.29
N GLU A 386 -11.32 -11.75 -6.45
CA GLU A 386 -11.36 -12.60 -7.64
C GLU A 386 -11.59 -11.74 -8.89
N GLU A 387 -12.62 -10.92 -8.89
CA GLU A 387 -12.92 -9.99 -9.99
C GLU A 387 -11.75 -9.03 -10.26
N PHE A 388 -11.12 -8.49 -9.21
CA PHE A 388 -9.93 -7.65 -9.36
C PHE A 388 -8.77 -8.37 -10.08
N PHE A 389 -8.47 -9.63 -9.73
CA PHE A 389 -7.39 -10.38 -10.37
C PHE A 389 -7.76 -10.89 -11.77
N LEU A 390 -9.04 -11.17 -12.04
CA LEU A 390 -9.53 -11.46 -13.39
C LEU A 390 -9.37 -10.23 -14.29
N TRP A 391 -9.80 -9.06 -13.82
CA TRP A 391 -9.61 -7.79 -14.50
C TRP A 391 -8.13 -7.48 -14.77
N LEU A 392 -7.27 -7.61 -13.75
CA LEU A 392 -5.82 -7.43 -13.92
C LEU A 392 -5.26 -8.35 -15.01
N ARG A 393 -5.62 -9.64 -15.00
CA ARG A 393 -5.12 -10.60 -15.98
C ARG A 393 -5.56 -10.26 -17.40
N ALA A 394 -6.80 -9.80 -17.54
CA ALA A 394 -7.40 -9.50 -18.84
C ALA A 394 -6.93 -8.15 -19.42
N LYS A 395 -6.73 -7.14 -18.57
CA LYS A 395 -6.51 -5.74 -19.00
C LYS A 395 -5.11 -5.21 -18.70
N HIS A 396 -4.45 -5.75 -17.68
CA HIS A 396 -3.16 -5.29 -17.15
C HIS A 396 -2.22 -6.45 -16.80
N PRO A 397 -1.92 -7.37 -17.74
CA PRO A 397 -1.16 -8.59 -17.47
C PRO A 397 0.31 -8.33 -17.06
N ASP A 398 0.76 -7.09 -17.18
CA ASP A 398 2.11 -6.62 -16.88
C ASP A 398 2.25 -6.00 -15.48
N VAL A 399 1.17 -5.96 -14.69
CA VAL A 399 1.14 -5.45 -13.31
C VAL A 399 1.46 -6.55 -12.30
N VAL A 400 2.28 -6.23 -11.31
CA VAL A 400 2.62 -7.09 -10.17
C VAL A 400 2.03 -6.52 -8.89
N VAL A 401 1.34 -7.34 -8.12
CA VAL A 401 0.87 -7.03 -6.76
C VAL A 401 1.78 -7.73 -5.76
N VAL A 402 2.40 -6.97 -4.86
CA VAL A 402 3.26 -7.47 -3.79
C VAL A 402 2.50 -7.30 -2.48
N ASN A 403 2.18 -8.40 -1.81
CA ASN A 403 1.34 -8.44 -0.62
C ASN A 403 2.08 -9.04 0.58
N SER A 404 1.78 -8.51 1.78
CA SER A 404 2.28 -9.08 3.03
C SER A 404 1.60 -10.41 3.35
N ALA A 405 2.37 -11.40 3.81
CA ALA A 405 1.85 -12.71 4.21
C ALA A 405 0.86 -12.60 5.39
N GLY A 406 1.08 -11.67 6.31
CA GLY A 406 0.34 -11.51 7.55
C GLY A 406 1.23 -11.69 8.79
N ASN A 407 0.70 -11.29 9.94
CA ASN A 407 1.44 -11.29 11.23
C ASN A 407 0.76 -12.17 12.30
N GLY A 408 -0.12 -13.09 11.89
CA GLY A 408 -0.92 -13.93 12.79
C GLY A 408 -0.25 -15.24 13.20
N ALA A 409 1.01 -15.48 12.79
CA ALA A 409 1.67 -16.79 12.89
C ALA A 409 0.77 -17.92 12.37
N SER A 410 0.08 -17.68 11.24
CA SER A 410 -0.88 -18.60 10.63
C SER A 410 -0.46 -19.01 9.23
N TRP A 411 -1.28 -19.85 8.58
CA TRP A 411 -1.07 -20.33 7.22
C TRP A 411 -1.52 -19.25 6.22
N SER A 412 -0.67 -18.88 5.27
CA SER A 412 -1.01 -17.87 4.27
C SER A 412 -1.96 -18.38 3.18
N GLY A 413 -1.94 -19.68 2.91
CA GLY A 413 -2.71 -20.37 1.88
C GLY A 413 -4.05 -20.95 2.32
N THR A 414 -4.47 -20.77 3.58
CA THR A 414 -5.82 -21.15 4.02
C THR A 414 -6.84 -20.11 3.55
N ASP A 415 -7.28 -20.27 2.30
CA ASP A 415 -8.30 -19.44 1.62
C ASP A 415 -9.54 -19.18 2.47
N GLU A 416 -10.05 -20.19 3.17
CA GLU A 416 -11.20 -20.06 4.07
C GLU A 416 -11.01 -19.00 5.18
N TYR A 417 -9.77 -18.65 5.54
CA TYR A 417 -9.43 -17.86 6.72
C TYR A 417 -8.55 -16.64 6.47
N ARG A 418 -8.00 -16.41 5.26
CA ARG A 418 -7.00 -15.36 5.02
C ARG A 418 -7.15 -14.72 3.64
N LEU A 419 -7.19 -13.38 3.55
CA LEU A 419 -7.21 -12.63 2.28
C LEU A 419 -6.31 -11.37 2.31
N PRO A 420 -5.62 -10.98 1.24
CA PRO A 420 -5.65 -11.57 -0.10
C PRO A 420 -4.56 -12.63 -0.31
N SER A 421 -3.67 -12.84 0.67
CA SER A 421 -2.47 -13.67 0.49
C SER A 421 -2.76 -15.10 0.03
N SER A 422 -3.94 -15.66 0.32
CA SER A 422 -4.32 -17.01 -0.07
C SER A 422 -4.56 -17.19 -1.58
N PHE A 423 -4.92 -16.12 -2.30
CA PHE A 423 -5.24 -16.19 -3.72
C PHE A 423 -4.07 -16.71 -4.55
N VAL A 424 -4.32 -17.71 -5.40
CA VAL A 424 -3.31 -18.29 -6.29
C VAL A 424 -3.40 -17.64 -7.66
N THR A 425 -2.48 -16.72 -7.94
CA THR A 425 -2.37 -16.03 -9.23
C THR A 425 -0.95 -15.56 -9.48
N GLU A 426 -0.51 -15.57 -10.74
CA GLU A 426 0.83 -15.14 -11.14
C GLU A 426 1.12 -13.68 -10.78
N GLN A 427 0.09 -12.84 -10.76
CA GLN A 427 0.20 -11.40 -10.48
C GLN A 427 0.28 -11.07 -8.99
N LEU A 428 0.15 -12.03 -8.07
CA LEU A 428 0.23 -11.81 -6.63
C LEU A 428 1.46 -12.50 -6.02
N LEU A 429 2.45 -11.69 -5.63
CA LEU A 429 3.63 -12.10 -4.87
C LEU A 429 3.37 -11.91 -3.38
N VAL A 430 3.53 -12.98 -2.59
CA VAL A 430 3.31 -12.94 -1.14
C VAL A 430 4.65 -12.93 -0.40
N VAL A 431 4.79 -11.98 0.52
CA VAL A 431 6.06 -11.67 1.20
C VAL A 431 5.98 -12.04 2.68
N GLY A 432 6.81 -13.00 3.07
CA GLY A 432 7.01 -13.40 4.46
C GLY A 432 8.04 -12.53 5.17
N GLY A 433 8.13 -12.70 6.49
CA GLY A 433 9.01 -11.92 7.34
C GLY A 433 10.12 -12.75 7.98
N HIS A 434 11.36 -12.33 7.79
CA HIS A 434 12.50 -12.79 8.59
C HIS A 434 13.08 -11.63 9.40
N GLN A 435 14.01 -11.94 10.29
CA GLN A 435 14.81 -10.96 11.02
C GLN A 435 16.25 -11.46 11.17
N ARG A 436 17.18 -10.57 11.48
CA ARG A 436 18.56 -10.93 11.80
C ARG A 436 18.61 -11.93 12.95
N GLY A 437 19.37 -13.00 12.74
CA GLY A 437 19.66 -14.00 13.77
C GLY A 437 20.87 -13.64 14.63
N ASP A 438 21.08 -14.40 15.69
CA ASP A 438 22.09 -14.09 16.71
C ASP A 438 23.50 -14.54 16.31
N LYS A 439 23.59 -15.37 15.27
CA LYS A 439 24.82 -15.99 14.82
C LYS A 439 25.62 -15.03 13.94
N ALA A 440 26.90 -14.86 14.23
CA ALA A 440 27.85 -14.12 13.40
C ALA A 440 28.37 -15.02 12.26
N VAL A 441 27.53 -15.22 11.24
CA VAL A 441 27.84 -16.01 10.04
C VAL A 441 27.74 -15.14 8.80
N ALA A 442 28.37 -15.58 7.71
CA ALA A 442 28.31 -14.91 6.40
C ALA A 442 26.85 -14.69 5.95
N VAL A 443 26.61 -13.63 5.17
CA VAL A 443 25.25 -13.24 4.72
C VAL A 443 24.57 -14.37 3.97
N GLU A 444 25.33 -15.16 3.21
CA GLU A 444 24.89 -16.29 2.40
C GLU A 444 24.47 -17.50 3.23
N SER A 445 24.91 -17.59 4.48
CA SER A 445 24.57 -18.71 5.36
C SER A 445 23.05 -18.76 5.59
N PRO A 446 22.41 -19.94 5.50
CA PRO A 446 21.00 -20.12 5.86
C PRO A 446 20.70 -19.77 7.32
N GLU A 447 21.72 -19.72 8.18
CA GLU A 447 21.62 -19.38 9.60
C GLU A 447 21.81 -17.88 9.89
N HIS A 448 22.07 -17.06 8.87
CA HIS A 448 22.27 -15.61 9.03
C HIS A 448 21.00 -14.91 9.52
N VAL A 449 19.83 -15.42 9.13
CA VAL A 449 18.54 -14.91 9.58
C VAL A 449 17.75 -16.02 10.24
N ARG A 450 16.72 -15.63 10.98
CA ARG A 450 15.67 -16.53 11.44
C ARG A 450 14.32 -16.05 10.95
N LYS A 451 13.39 -16.98 10.76
CA LYS A 451 11.97 -16.68 10.55
C LYS A 451 11.47 -15.78 11.68
N ARG A 452 10.67 -14.77 11.36
CA ARG A 452 9.96 -14.00 12.38
C ARG A 452 8.79 -14.83 12.89
N HIS A 453 8.70 -15.01 14.20
CA HIS A 453 7.70 -15.88 14.84
C HIS A 453 6.25 -15.54 14.47
N SER A 454 5.95 -14.25 14.26
CA SER A 454 4.63 -13.76 13.88
C SER A 454 4.34 -13.83 12.39
N SER A 455 5.35 -14.04 11.52
CA SER A 455 5.09 -14.13 10.09
C SER A 455 4.16 -15.30 9.80
N ASN A 456 3.16 -15.07 8.96
CA ASN A 456 2.48 -16.18 8.32
C ASN A 456 3.46 -16.94 7.43
N ILE A 457 3.16 -18.21 7.22
CA ILE A 457 4.06 -19.21 6.63
C ILE A 457 3.31 -20.00 5.54
N ASP A 458 4.04 -20.88 4.86
CA ASP A 458 3.64 -21.90 3.88
C ASP A 458 4.05 -21.66 2.42
N ARG A 459 3.63 -22.60 1.56
CA ARG A 459 3.93 -22.62 0.12
C ARG A 459 3.32 -21.47 -0.65
N ARG A 460 2.38 -20.72 -0.06
CA ARG A 460 1.85 -19.52 -0.68
C ARG A 460 2.81 -18.35 -0.55
N VAL A 461 3.69 -18.34 0.44
CA VAL A 461 4.69 -17.27 0.58
C VAL A 461 5.82 -17.48 -0.45
N ASP A 462 6.02 -16.49 -1.32
CA ASP A 462 6.93 -16.54 -2.46
C ASP A 462 8.38 -16.18 -2.11
N VAL A 463 8.59 -15.28 -1.14
CA VAL A 463 9.93 -14.88 -0.68
C VAL A 463 9.81 -14.22 0.69
N SER A 464 10.85 -14.32 1.51
CA SER A 464 10.93 -13.57 2.76
C SER A 464 11.88 -12.37 2.63
N ALA A 465 11.56 -11.27 3.31
CA ALA A 465 12.45 -10.13 3.47
C ALA A 465 12.53 -9.70 4.94
N ALA A 466 13.49 -8.82 5.28
CA ALA A 466 13.60 -8.31 6.65
C ALA A 466 12.32 -7.59 7.03
N ALA A 467 11.69 -8.06 8.09
CA ALA A 467 10.40 -7.58 8.56
C ALA A 467 10.55 -6.53 9.67
N CYS A 468 11.77 -6.17 10.06
CA CYS A 468 12.01 -5.22 11.14
C CYS A 468 12.70 -3.97 10.63
N ILE A 469 12.25 -2.83 11.13
CA ILE A 469 12.86 -1.53 10.87
C ILE A 469 13.09 -0.77 12.18
N ARG A 470 14.06 0.13 12.16
CA ARG A 470 14.34 1.09 13.21
C ARG A 470 14.30 2.50 12.61
N PRO A 471 13.13 3.17 12.62
CA PRO A 471 12.99 4.54 12.13
C PRO A 471 13.94 5.48 12.89
N ALA A 472 14.50 6.47 12.20
CA ALA A 472 15.48 7.39 12.78
C ALA A 472 14.95 8.19 14.00
N ALA A 473 13.63 8.39 14.08
CA ALA A 473 12.97 9.09 15.18
C ALA A 473 12.52 8.17 16.34
N SER A 474 12.61 6.84 16.17
CA SER A 474 12.04 5.87 17.11
C SER A 474 13.10 5.25 18.02
N SER A 475 12.76 5.12 19.31
CA SER A 475 13.58 4.39 20.28
C SER A 475 13.43 2.87 20.13
N GLU A 476 12.32 2.41 19.54
CA GLU A 476 11.97 1.00 19.40
C GLU A 476 11.97 0.59 17.93
N ALA A 477 12.16 -0.71 17.71
CA ALA A 477 12.04 -1.29 16.37
C ALA A 477 10.60 -1.70 16.11
N HIS A 478 10.13 -1.44 14.90
CA HIS A 478 8.83 -1.87 14.42
C HIS A 478 9.01 -3.10 13.56
N CYS A 479 8.20 -4.13 13.78
CA CYS A 479 8.32 -5.37 13.04
C CYS A 479 6.97 -5.89 12.52
N GLY A 480 6.96 -6.35 11.28
CA GLY A 480 5.78 -6.80 10.56
C GLY A 480 6.13 -7.19 9.12
N THR A 481 5.39 -8.15 8.55
CA THR A 481 5.49 -8.48 7.12
C THR A 481 5.13 -7.28 6.23
N SER A 482 4.40 -6.32 6.76
CA SER A 482 4.17 -4.97 6.21
C SER A 482 5.44 -4.20 5.87
N TYR A 483 6.56 -4.42 6.59
CA TYR A 483 7.87 -3.80 6.35
C TYR A 483 8.77 -4.62 5.43
N ALA A 484 8.56 -5.94 5.36
CA ALA A 484 9.22 -6.80 4.38
C ALA A 484 8.69 -6.54 2.95
N THR A 485 7.39 -6.31 2.83
CA THR A 485 6.68 -6.06 1.55
C THR A 485 7.29 -4.92 0.72
N PRO A 486 7.53 -3.70 1.26
CA PRO A 486 8.11 -2.60 0.49
C PRO A 486 9.56 -2.85 0.03
N LEU A 487 10.34 -3.71 0.69
CA LEU A 487 11.68 -4.10 0.19
C LEU A 487 11.56 -4.91 -1.10
N VAL A 488 10.62 -5.86 -1.13
CA VAL A 488 10.34 -6.66 -2.34
C VAL A 488 9.73 -5.76 -3.42
N THR A 489 8.77 -4.89 -3.09
CA THR A 489 8.20 -3.90 -4.02
C THR A 489 9.28 -3.04 -4.67
N ALA A 490 10.22 -2.50 -3.88
CA ALA A 490 11.30 -1.67 -4.40
C ALA A 490 12.24 -2.46 -5.34
N THR A 491 12.52 -3.72 -4.99
CA THR A 491 13.31 -4.63 -5.82
C THR A 491 12.62 -4.90 -7.15
N VAL A 492 11.33 -5.25 -7.13
CA VAL A 492 10.53 -5.49 -8.34
C VAL A 492 10.47 -4.24 -9.21
N ALA A 493 10.23 -3.06 -8.62
CA ALA A 493 10.21 -1.81 -9.37
C ALA A 493 11.56 -1.53 -10.06
N ALA A 494 12.68 -1.77 -9.39
CA ALA A 494 14.02 -1.64 -9.97
C ALA A 494 14.30 -2.70 -11.05
N MET A 495 13.84 -3.94 -10.87
CA MET A 495 13.92 -5.00 -11.90
C MET A 495 13.12 -4.62 -13.16
N LEU A 496 11.89 -4.11 -13.00
CA LEU A 496 11.05 -3.66 -14.12
C LEU A 496 11.61 -2.39 -14.78
N SER A 497 12.25 -1.51 -14.01
CA SER A 497 12.99 -0.38 -14.56
C SER A 497 14.14 -0.84 -15.46
N ILE A 498 14.84 -1.92 -15.07
CA ILE A 498 15.91 -2.54 -15.85
C ILE A 498 15.35 -3.30 -17.05
N ASN A 499 14.30 -4.09 -16.91
CA ASN A 499 13.65 -4.82 -17.99
C ASN A 499 12.12 -4.72 -17.89
N PRO A 500 11.51 -3.73 -18.56
CA PRO A 500 10.06 -3.49 -18.49
C PRO A 500 9.19 -4.58 -19.11
N ALA A 501 9.80 -5.47 -19.91
CA ALA A 501 9.13 -6.57 -20.59
C ALA A 501 8.95 -7.82 -19.72
N LEU A 502 9.51 -7.84 -18.50
CA LEU A 502 9.30 -8.94 -17.57
C LEU A 502 7.82 -9.07 -17.23
N THR A 503 7.30 -10.28 -17.40
CA THR A 503 5.96 -10.64 -16.92
C THR A 503 5.99 -10.87 -15.41
N PRO A 504 4.83 -10.80 -14.72
CA PRO A 504 4.74 -11.12 -13.29
C PRO A 504 5.31 -12.49 -12.91
N GLU A 505 5.05 -13.52 -13.73
CA GLU A 505 5.64 -14.86 -13.57
C GLU A 505 7.18 -14.83 -13.69
N GLN A 506 7.72 -14.11 -14.68
CA GLN A 506 9.17 -13.96 -14.85
C GLN A 506 9.79 -13.20 -13.67
N VAL A 507 9.14 -12.15 -13.15
CA VAL A 507 9.58 -11.45 -11.94
C VAL A 507 9.67 -12.41 -10.77
N ARG A 508 8.61 -13.20 -10.51
CA ARG A 508 8.59 -14.24 -9.45
C ARG A 508 9.78 -15.19 -9.60
N MET A 509 9.93 -15.75 -10.80
CA MET A 509 10.99 -16.71 -11.11
C MET A 509 12.38 -16.11 -10.90
N LEU A 510 12.64 -14.89 -11.35
CA LEU A 510 13.95 -14.24 -11.16
C LEU A 510 14.21 -13.93 -9.69
N LEU A 511 13.20 -13.47 -8.92
CA LEU A 511 13.32 -13.29 -7.48
C LEU A 511 13.72 -14.61 -6.79
N ARG A 512 13.01 -15.70 -7.09
CA ARG A 512 13.28 -17.00 -6.46
C ARG A 512 14.60 -17.62 -6.90
N ARG A 513 15.00 -17.47 -8.17
CA ARG A 513 16.34 -17.84 -8.66
C ARG A 513 17.46 -17.05 -8.00
N SER A 514 17.21 -15.77 -7.69
CA SER A 514 18.19 -14.92 -7.03
C SER A 514 18.29 -15.16 -5.52
N ALA A 515 17.25 -15.76 -4.93
CA ALA A 515 17.07 -15.79 -3.49
C ALA A 515 18.24 -16.44 -2.76
N LEU A 516 18.67 -15.80 -1.67
CA LEU A 516 19.43 -16.47 -0.62
C LEU A 516 18.53 -17.50 0.07
N THR A 517 19.12 -18.35 0.89
CA THR A 517 18.38 -19.34 1.69
C THR A 517 18.25 -18.89 3.14
N LEU A 518 17.24 -19.44 3.82
CA LEU A 518 17.15 -19.45 5.28
C LEU A 518 16.59 -20.78 5.78
N GLY A 519 16.87 -21.10 7.05
CA GLY A 519 16.34 -22.28 7.71
C GLY A 519 17.05 -23.57 7.30
N HIS A 520 16.51 -24.71 7.75
CA HIS A 520 17.05 -26.04 7.47
C HIS A 520 16.60 -26.54 6.08
N GLU A 521 17.29 -27.56 5.56
CA GLU A 521 16.86 -28.31 4.36
C GLU A 521 15.68 -29.20 4.74
N GLN A 522 14.66 -29.26 3.90
CA GLN A 522 13.39 -29.90 4.20
C GLN A 522 12.96 -30.85 3.07
N ASP A 523 12.28 -31.92 3.44
CA ASP A 523 11.69 -32.85 2.49
C ASP A 523 10.48 -32.21 1.80
N PHE A 524 10.44 -32.24 0.46
CA PHE A 524 9.38 -31.63 -0.37
C PHE A 524 7.95 -32.17 -0.09
N GLU A 525 7.79 -33.20 0.74
CA GLU A 525 6.55 -33.97 0.92
C GLU A 525 5.73 -33.61 2.18
N ALA A 526 6.26 -32.87 3.16
CA ALA A 526 5.48 -32.58 4.38
C ALA A 526 4.47 -31.43 4.14
N MET A 527 3.17 -31.73 4.30
CA MET A 527 2.08 -30.73 4.35
C MET A 527 2.07 -29.95 5.68
N ASP A 528 2.80 -30.41 6.70
CA ASP A 528 2.84 -29.85 8.05
C ASP A 528 4.09 -28.99 8.30
N ALA A 529 4.87 -28.71 7.26
CA ALA A 529 6.16 -28.08 7.40
C ALA A 529 5.99 -26.58 7.77
N GLU A 530 6.61 -26.15 8.87
CA GLU A 530 6.59 -24.76 9.36
C GLU A 530 7.41 -23.79 8.46
N ASP A 531 7.31 -23.96 7.15
CA ASP A 531 8.16 -23.35 6.13
C ASP A 531 7.79 -21.90 5.94
N LEU A 532 8.76 -20.99 6.08
CA LEU A 532 8.45 -19.58 5.89
C LEU A 532 7.98 -19.28 4.46
N THR A 533 8.47 -20.02 3.48
CA THR A 533 8.13 -19.85 2.07
C THR A 533 7.97 -21.19 1.37
N ALA A 534 7.42 -21.17 0.13
CA ALA A 534 7.61 -22.29 -0.79
C ALA A 534 9.09 -22.70 -0.83
N PRO A 535 9.41 -24.01 -0.82
CA PRO A 535 10.79 -24.47 -0.84
C PRO A 535 11.44 -24.14 -2.19
N ILE A 536 12.75 -23.90 -2.18
CA ILE A 536 13.51 -23.67 -3.41
C ILE A 536 13.53 -24.96 -4.25
N LEU A 537 13.15 -24.81 -5.52
CA LEU A 537 13.02 -25.91 -6.47
C LEU A 537 14.25 -26.04 -7.37
N PRO A 538 14.52 -27.24 -7.96
CA PRO A 538 15.61 -27.41 -8.92
C PRO A 538 15.55 -26.45 -10.13
N SER A 539 14.35 -26.12 -10.60
CA SER A 539 14.14 -25.15 -11.69
C SER A 539 14.64 -23.74 -11.35
N GLU A 540 14.79 -23.44 -10.06
CA GLU A 540 15.30 -22.18 -9.51
C GLU A 540 16.82 -22.19 -9.27
N ARG A 541 17.48 -23.32 -9.58
CA ARG A 541 18.94 -23.54 -9.47
C ARG A 541 19.49 -24.25 -10.72
N ASP A 542 19.13 -23.73 -11.89
CA ASP A 542 19.58 -24.22 -13.21
C ASP A 542 19.40 -25.74 -13.40
N ALA A 543 18.32 -26.31 -12.85
CA ALA A 543 18.01 -27.74 -12.85
C ALA A 543 19.06 -28.64 -12.15
N THR A 544 19.86 -28.08 -11.25
CA THR A 544 20.85 -28.83 -10.46
C THR A 544 20.17 -29.58 -9.31
N LEU A 545 19.94 -30.89 -9.47
CA LEU A 545 19.16 -31.73 -8.53
C LEU A 545 19.77 -31.89 -7.13
N ASN A 546 21.07 -31.64 -6.95
CA ASN A 546 21.77 -31.78 -5.67
C ASN A 546 22.29 -30.43 -5.15
N HIS A 547 21.64 -29.33 -5.52
CA HIS A 547 22.05 -28.00 -5.06
C HIS A 547 21.79 -27.87 -3.54
N PRO A 548 22.73 -27.32 -2.74
CA PRO A 548 22.59 -27.23 -1.27
C PRO A 548 21.45 -26.31 -0.77
N ASP A 549 20.79 -25.62 -1.70
CA ASP A 549 19.70 -24.69 -1.42
C ASP A 549 18.32 -25.34 -1.56
N LEU A 550 18.25 -26.49 -2.23
CA LEU A 550 16.98 -27.15 -2.49
C LEU A 550 16.26 -27.49 -1.19
N GLY A 551 14.94 -27.35 -1.19
CA GLY A 551 14.13 -27.61 0.00
C GLY A 551 14.21 -26.52 1.08
N ARG A 552 15.03 -25.48 0.92
CA ARG A 552 15.10 -24.36 1.89
C ARG A 552 14.12 -23.25 1.53
N SER A 553 13.78 -22.43 2.53
CA SER A 553 13.00 -21.21 2.31
C SER A 553 13.81 -20.13 1.56
N ALA A 554 13.13 -19.35 0.73
CA ALA A 554 13.69 -18.27 -0.06
C ALA A 554 13.75 -16.95 0.74
N ARG A 555 14.92 -16.31 0.68
CA ARG A 555 15.22 -14.99 1.25
C ARG A 555 15.60 -14.03 0.14
N LEU A 556 15.07 -12.82 0.19
CA LEU A 556 15.35 -11.76 -0.78
C LEU A 556 16.87 -11.51 -0.90
N ASP A 557 17.37 -11.58 -2.14
CA ASP A 557 18.67 -11.03 -2.53
C ASP A 557 18.44 -9.90 -3.53
N MET A 558 18.42 -8.68 -3.04
CA MET A 558 18.15 -7.51 -3.89
C MET A 558 19.21 -7.36 -5.00
N GLN A 559 20.48 -7.63 -4.69
CA GLN A 559 21.56 -7.43 -5.66
C GLN A 559 21.49 -8.44 -6.79
N ARG A 560 21.33 -9.72 -6.45
CA ARG A 560 21.28 -10.79 -7.44
C ARG A 560 19.99 -10.71 -8.27
N ALA A 561 18.88 -10.26 -7.70
CA ALA A 561 17.65 -10.01 -8.44
C ALA A 561 17.85 -8.97 -9.56
N LEU A 562 18.52 -7.85 -9.28
CA LEU A 562 18.84 -6.83 -10.28
C LEU A 562 19.81 -7.34 -11.35
N ASP A 563 20.81 -8.13 -10.97
CA ASP A 563 21.74 -8.75 -11.91
C ASP A 563 21.03 -9.71 -12.87
N LEU A 564 20.14 -10.56 -12.35
CA LEU A 564 19.32 -11.44 -13.19
C LEU A 564 18.34 -10.66 -14.07
N ALA A 565 17.80 -9.52 -13.62
CA ALA A 565 17.01 -8.64 -14.46
C ALA A 565 17.83 -8.06 -15.62
N VAL A 566 19.10 -7.70 -15.42
CA VAL A 566 20.00 -7.31 -16.53
C VAL A 566 20.19 -8.46 -17.51
N GLN A 567 20.55 -9.65 -17.01
CA GLN A 567 20.81 -10.83 -17.85
C GLN A 567 19.57 -11.27 -18.65
N SER A 568 18.37 -11.06 -18.09
CA SER A 568 17.12 -11.38 -18.77
C SER A 568 16.91 -10.59 -20.07
N ARG A 569 17.57 -9.43 -20.23
CA ARG A 569 17.49 -8.62 -21.46
C ARG A 569 18.18 -9.30 -22.65
N ASP A 570 19.26 -10.02 -22.39
CA ASP A 570 20.04 -10.70 -23.43
C ASP A 570 19.49 -12.09 -23.75
N ARG A 571 18.74 -12.69 -22.82
CA ARG A 571 18.13 -14.02 -22.95
C ARG A 571 16.81 -14.05 -23.71
N VAL A 572 16.42 -12.95 -24.37
CA VAL A 572 15.24 -12.92 -25.25
C VAL A 572 15.61 -13.51 -26.62
N ARG A 573 15.73 -14.84 -26.69
CA ARG A 573 15.44 -15.66 -27.88
C ARG A 573 14.93 -17.03 -27.48
#